data_AF-A0A7S2YM12-F1
#
_entry.id   AF-A0A7S2YM12-F1
#
_cell.length_a   1.000
_cell.length_b   1.000
_cell.length_c   1.000
_cell.angle_alpha   90.00
_cell.angle_beta   90.00
_cell.angle_gamma   90.00
#
_symmetry.space_group_name_H-M   'P 1'
#
loop_
_entity.id
_entity.type
_entity.pdbx_description
1 polymer ?
#
loop_
_entity_poly.entity_id
_entity_poly.type
_entity_poly.pdbx_seq_one_letter_code
_entity_poly.pdbx_strand_id
1 'polypeptide(L)'
;FWFTNMAFGDGASILIFFMWLIILFMTSYSTGLFFGIFPAGMADVTLAQAAMAVLVVIFILFSGFAIQPDVIPDWYIWAYWLNPVSWVFRGLAVNEFDSGAYDEPAAPGSSLTLGEQILVTYGFTDSNDDPYQYIWAGYAVFFLIGISFIAMIITVICYTHIRFSTGKGAVLEIDEEAEEAQAKVGDSQTVSPIPFKCVDLTFRDMHYTVKSSISKESL
;
A
#
# COMPACT_ATOMS: atom_id res chain seq x y z
N PHE A 1 23.58 0.91 6.41
CA PHE A 1 25.01 1.25 6.43
C PHE A 1 25.72 0.93 5.11
N TRP A 2 25.45 -0.18 4.41
CA TRP A 2 26.08 -0.43 3.10
C TRP A 2 25.44 0.34 1.92
N PHE A 3 24.13 0.59 1.95
CA PHE A 3 23.35 1.23 0.86
C PHE A 3 23.37 2.77 0.82
N THR A 4 24.15 3.41 1.71
CA THR A 4 24.09 4.87 1.88
C THR A 4 25.46 5.51 1.79
N ASN A 5 26.49 4.72 1.42
CA ASN A 5 27.88 5.12 1.29
C ASN A 5 28.47 5.95 2.47
N MET A 6 27.80 5.96 3.63
CA MET A 6 28.15 6.78 4.81
C MET A 6 29.48 6.37 5.48
N ALA A 7 30.09 5.28 5.04
CA ALA A 7 31.38 4.85 5.54
C ALA A 7 32.54 5.68 4.98
N PHE A 8 32.34 6.36 3.83
CA PHE A 8 33.37 7.12 3.16
C PHE A 8 33.16 8.61 3.43
N GLY A 9 34.11 9.21 4.17
CA GLY A 9 34.04 10.54 4.77
C GLY A 9 34.12 11.72 3.82
N ASP A 10 33.50 11.63 2.63
CA ASP A 10 33.37 12.74 1.69
C ASP A 10 32.01 13.42 1.82
N GLY A 11 31.97 14.75 1.74
CA GLY A 11 30.74 15.54 1.88
C GLY A 11 29.65 15.24 0.84
N ALA A 12 29.98 14.52 -0.25
CA ALA A 12 29.02 14.01 -1.23
C ALA A 12 28.06 12.96 -0.64
N SER A 13 28.48 12.25 0.42
CA SER A 13 27.71 11.17 1.07
C SER A 13 26.41 11.66 1.71
N ILE A 14 26.31 12.94 2.10
CA ILE A 14 25.13 13.43 2.82
C ILE A 14 23.92 13.63 1.91
N LEU A 15 24.13 14.15 0.70
CA LEU A 15 23.03 14.38 -0.26
C LEU A 15 22.48 13.05 -0.77
N ILE A 16 23.37 12.10 -1.06
CA ILE A 16 23.04 10.74 -1.48
C ILE A 16 22.26 10.01 -0.38
N PHE A 17 22.64 10.20 0.88
CA PHE A 17 21.88 9.68 2.01
C PHE A 17 20.49 10.30 2.12
N PHE A 18 20.38 11.62 2.03
CA PHE A 18 19.07 12.28 2.12
C PHE A 18 18.16 11.91 0.95
N MET A 19 18.72 11.74 -0.25
CA MET A 19 17.98 11.25 -1.41
C MET A 19 17.51 9.81 -1.18
N TRP A 20 18.38 8.91 -0.73
CA TRP A 20 18.01 7.55 -0.31
C TRP A 20 16.89 7.55 0.74
N LEU A 21 17.00 8.40 1.76
CA LEU A 21 16.01 8.53 2.82
C LEU A 21 14.67 9.04 2.28
N ILE A 22 14.69 10.02 1.39
CA ILE A 22 13.50 10.55 0.71
C ILE A 22 12.83 9.46 -0.13
N ILE A 23 13.60 8.69 -0.91
CA ILE A 23 13.06 7.59 -1.72
C ILE A 23 12.41 6.54 -0.81
N LEU A 24 13.05 6.14 0.29
CA LEU A 24 12.46 5.18 1.24
C LEU A 24 11.21 5.71 1.94
N PHE A 25 11.25 6.97 2.37
CA PHE A 25 10.10 7.62 2.99
C PHE A 25 8.92 7.69 2.02
N MET A 26 9.16 8.15 0.80
CA MET A 26 8.13 8.25 -0.25
C MET A 26 7.62 6.88 -0.68
N THR A 27 8.48 5.87 -0.72
CA THR A 27 8.06 4.48 -0.98
C THR A 27 7.11 4.00 0.09
N SER A 28 7.45 4.18 1.37
CA SER A 28 6.62 3.76 2.50
C SER A 28 5.28 4.48 2.51
N TYR A 29 5.29 5.80 2.28
CA TYR A 29 4.09 6.63 2.20
C TYR A 29 3.19 6.25 1.02
N SER A 30 3.74 6.17 -0.18
CA SER A 30 3.01 5.85 -1.40
C SER A 30 2.42 4.44 -1.35
N THR A 31 3.20 3.46 -0.89
CA THR A 31 2.77 2.07 -0.75
C THR A 31 1.64 1.93 0.27
N GLY A 32 1.73 2.65 1.40
CA GLY A 32 0.66 2.67 2.39
C GLY A 32 -0.66 3.23 1.83
N LEU A 33 -0.59 4.31 1.07
CA LEU A 33 -1.78 4.88 0.41
C LEU A 33 -2.34 3.98 -0.68
N PHE A 34 -1.47 3.40 -1.52
CA PHE A 34 -1.88 2.50 -2.59
C PHE A 34 -2.60 1.27 -2.04
N PHE A 35 -2.03 0.61 -1.04
CA PHE A 35 -2.66 -0.55 -0.42
C PHE A 35 -3.87 -0.18 0.45
N GLY A 36 -3.98 1.07 0.91
CA GLY A 36 -5.17 1.60 1.58
C GLY A 36 -6.44 1.57 0.71
N ILE A 37 -6.31 1.51 -0.62
CA ILE A 37 -7.44 1.40 -1.55
C ILE A 37 -8.22 0.09 -1.34
N PHE A 38 -7.55 -1.01 -1.02
CA PHE A 38 -8.16 -2.33 -0.90
C PHE A 38 -9.17 -2.43 0.24
N PRO A 39 -8.83 -2.11 1.51
CA PRO A 39 -9.81 -2.11 2.59
C PRO A 39 -10.87 -1.00 2.43
N ALA A 40 -10.59 0.07 1.70
CA ALA A 40 -11.60 1.08 1.38
C ALA A 40 -12.60 0.60 0.30
N GLY A 41 -12.16 -0.30 -0.59
CA GLY A 41 -12.95 -0.79 -1.73
C GLY A 41 -13.62 -2.15 -1.53
N MET A 42 -13.25 -2.91 -0.49
CA MET A 42 -13.74 -4.27 -0.26
C MET A 42 -14.45 -4.41 1.09
N ALA A 43 -15.54 -5.20 1.12
CA ALA A 43 -16.31 -5.44 2.34
C ALA A 43 -15.62 -6.41 3.31
N ASP A 44 -14.89 -7.40 2.76
CA ASP A 44 -14.16 -8.39 3.53
C ASP A 44 -12.66 -8.02 3.59
N VAL A 45 -12.17 -7.87 4.82
CA VAL A 45 -10.78 -7.53 5.13
C VAL A 45 -9.84 -8.68 4.75
N THR A 46 -10.27 -9.93 4.89
CA THR A 46 -9.44 -11.10 4.58
C THR A 46 -9.17 -11.19 3.08
N LEU A 47 -10.21 -10.97 2.27
CA LEU A 47 -10.08 -10.90 0.82
C LEU A 47 -9.18 -9.74 0.37
N ALA A 48 -9.33 -8.56 1.01
CA ALA A 48 -8.45 -7.42 0.74
C ALA A 48 -6.99 -7.76 1.02
N GLN A 49 -6.70 -8.39 2.17
CA GLN A 49 -5.34 -8.81 2.53
C GLN A 49 -4.74 -9.83 1.55
N ALA A 50 -5.52 -10.82 1.14
CA ALA A 50 -5.08 -11.81 0.15
C ALA A 50 -4.75 -11.15 -1.19
N ALA A 51 -5.61 -10.23 -1.67
CA ALA A 51 -5.38 -9.49 -2.92
C ALA A 51 -4.10 -8.63 -2.85
N MET A 52 -3.89 -7.93 -1.73
CA MET A 52 -2.68 -7.13 -1.51
C MET A 52 -1.42 -8.01 -1.54
N ALA A 53 -1.43 -9.16 -0.86
CA ALA A 53 -0.29 -10.07 -0.83
C ALA A 53 0.12 -10.55 -2.23
N VAL A 54 -0.86 -10.95 -3.05
CA VAL A 54 -0.61 -11.39 -4.44
C VAL A 54 -0.02 -10.25 -5.27
N LEU A 55 -0.54 -9.03 -5.13
CA LEU A 55 -0.04 -7.86 -5.87
C LEU A 55 1.38 -7.47 -5.48
N VAL A 56 1.74 -7.57 -4.20
CA VAL A 56 3.12 -7.33 -3.75
C VAL A 56 4.09 -8.27 -4.46
N VAL A 57 3.76 -9.57 -4.55
CA VAL A 57 4.62 -10.55 -5.23
C VAL A 57 4.80 -10.19 -6.71
N ILE A 58 3.71 -9.83 -7.38
CA ILE A 58 3.75 -9.41 -8.80
C ILE A 58 4.64 -8.17 -8.96
N PHE A 59 4.46 -7.14 -8.13
CA PHE A 59 5.26 -5.92 -8.21
C PHE A 59 6.74 -6.16 -7.96
N ILE A 60 7.11 -7.03 -7.02
CA ILE A 60 8.50 -7.38 -6.75
C ILE A 60 9.10 -8.15 -7.94
N LEU A 61 8.38 -9.13 -8.48
CA LEU A 61 8.88 -9.94 -9.60
C LEU A 61 9.20 -9.09 -10.84
N PHE A 62 8.33 -8.12 -11.13
CA PHE A 62 8.47 -7.22 -12.28
C PHE A 62 9.05 -5.84 -11.90
N SER A 63 9.83 -5.75 -10.83
CA SER A 63 10.44 -4.49 -10.36
C SER A 63 11.73 -4.10 -11.10
N GLY A 64 12.29 -4.96 -11.94
CA GLY A 64 13.66 -4.76 -12.45
C GLY A 64 14.74 -5.44 -11.60
N PHE A 65 14.40 -5.97 -10.42
CA PHE A 65 15.33 -6.73 -9.58
C PHE A 65 15.45 -8.21 -10.01
N ALA A 66 14.32 -8.92 -10.12
CA ALA A 66 14.33 -10.34 -10.49
C ALA A 66 14.40 -10.56 -12.01
N ILE A 67 13.72 -9.69 -12.76
CA ILE A 67 13.74 -9.66 -14.22
C ILE A 67 14.30 -8.30 -14.62
N GLN A 68 15.43 -8.28 -15.31
CA GLN A 68 16.08 -7.06 -15.75
C GLN A 68 15.22 -6.35 -16.80
N PRO A 69 15.22 -5.00 -16.85
CA PRO A 69 14.38 -4.22 -17.75
C PRO A 69 14.67 -4.43 -19.25
N ASP A 70 15.89 -4.80 -19.62
CA ASP A 70 16.36 -5.05 -20.99
C ASP A 70 15.78 -6.33 -21.60
N VAL A 71 15.47 -7.33 -20.77
CA VAL A 71 14.88 -8.61 -21.21
C VAL A 71 13.35 -8.61 -21.20
N ILE A 72 12.72 -7.50 -20.80
CA ILE A 72 11.25 -7.40 -20.74
C ILE A 72 10.69 -7.29 -22.17
N PRO A 73 9.73 -8.13 -22.58
CA PRO A 73 9.11 -8.04 -23.90
C PRO A 73 8.40 -6.69 -24.13
N ASP A 74 8.52 -6.15 -25.34
CA ASP A 74 7.94 -4.85 -25.74
C ASP A 74 6.44 -4.71 -25.45
N TRP A 75 5.68 -5.80 -25.56
CA TRP A 75 4.24 -5.78 -25.30
C TRP A 75 3.89 -5.65 -23.80
N TYR A 76 4.83 -5.90 -22.89
CA TYR A 76 4.67 -5.81 -21.43
C TYR A 76 5.34 -4.58 -20.82
N ILE A 77 6.20 -3.88 -21.57
CA ILE A 77 7.03 -2.78 -21.05
C ILE A 77 6.22 -1.69 -20.32
N TRP A 78 5.00 -1.41 -20.77
CA TRP A 78 4.10 -0.44 -20.14
C TRP A 78 3.77 -0.77 -18.68
N ALA A 79 3.64 -2.07 -18.34
CA ALA A 79 3.34 -2.50 -16.97
C ALA A 79 4.55 -2.30 -16.04
N TYR A 80 5.76 -2.46 -16.57
CA TYR A 80 7.00 -2.12 -15.87
C TYR A 80 7.07 -0.62 -15.54
N TRP A 81 6.66 0.26 -16.47
CA TRP A 81 6.60 1.70 -16.24
C TRP A 81 5.48 2.16 -15.30
N LEU A 82 4.41 1.37 -15.14
CA LEU A 82 3.35 1.65 -14.17
C LEU A 82 3.67 1.13 -12.76
N ASN A 83 4.59 0.18 -12.64
CA ASN A 83 4.93 -0.46 -11.36
C ASN A 83 5.68 0.53 -10.44
N PRO A 84 5.13 0.94 -9.28
CA PRO A 84 5.83 1.85 -8.37
C PRO A 84 7.15 1.28 -7.84
N VAL A 85 7.23 -0.03 -7.67
CA VAL A 85 8.44 -0.68 -7.14
C VAL A 85 9.59 -0.60 -8.14
N SER A 86 9.32 -0.56 -9.45
CA SER A 86 10.36 -0.44 -10.46
C SER A 86 11.06 0.92 -10.44
N TRP A 87 10.28 1.99 -10.23
CA TRP A 87 10.80 3.34 -10.07
C TRP A 87 11.64 3.49 -8.80
N VAL A 88 11.22 2.86 -7.70
CA VAL A 88 11.99 2.84 -6.45
C VAL A 88 13.31 2.14 -6.66
N PHE A 89 13.30 0.94 -7.23
CA PHE A 89 14.52 0.17 -7.44
C PHE A 89 15.50 0.89 -8.37
N ARG A 90 14.99 1.46 -9.48
CA ARG A 90 15.78 2.30 -10.38
C ARG A 90 16.37 3.52 -9.67
N GLY A 91 15.55 4.25 -8.92
CA GLY A 91 16.01 5.45 -8.20
C GLY A 91 17.08 5.12 -7.17
N LEU A 92 16.96 4.00 -6.46
CA LEU A 92 17.98 3.53 -5.52
C LEU A 92 19.26 3.07 -6.21
N ALA A 93 19.16 2.35 -7.33
CA ALA A 93 20.30 1.89 -8.10
C ALA A 93 21.12 3.08 -8.64
N VAL A 94 20.44 4.05 -9.26
CA VAL A 94 21.10 5.28 -9.73
C VAL A 94 21.70 6.06 -8.57
N ASN A 95 20.99 6.22 -7.46
CA ASN A 95 21.50 6.95 -6.30
C ASN A 95 22.79 6.33 -5.71
N GLU A 96 22.95 5.01 -5.76
CA GLU A 96 24.15 4.33 -5.27
C GLU A 96 25.26 4.29 -6.32
N PHE A 97 24.97 3.87 -7.56
CA PHE A 97 26.01 3.64 -8.57
C PHE A 97 26.46 4.91 -9.29
N ASP A 98 25.67 5.98 -9.28
CA ASP A 98 26.11 7.32 -9.70
C ASP A 98 26.77 8.10 -8.54
N SER A 99 27.06 7.43 -7.42
CA SER A 99 27.83 8.04 -6.34
C SER A 99 29.32 8.05 -6.66
N GLY A 100 30.03 9.07 -6.16
CA GLY A 100 31.48 9.19 -6.36
C GLY A 100 32.33 8.05 -5.78
N ALA A 101 31.72 7.12 -5.04
CA ALA A 101 32.38 5.91 -4.58
C ALA A 101 32.70 4.91 -5.71
N TYR A 102 32.01 5.03 -6.86
CA TYR A 102 32.16 4.14 -8.01
C TYR A 102 32.79 4.84 -9.24
N ASP A 103 33.41 6.00 -9.04
CA ASP A 103 34.05 6.81 -10.10
C ASP A 103 35.35 6.21 -10.64
N GLU A 104 35.78 5.05 -10.15
CA GLU A 104 36.95 4.38 -10.70
C GLU A 104 36.67 3.81 -12.10
N PRO A 105 37.64 3.84 -13.03
CA PRO A 105 37.46 3.25 -14.35
C PRO A 105 37.15 1.76 -14.25
N ALA A 106 36.10 1.32 -14.94
CA ALA A 106 35.63 -0.06 -14.91
C ALA A 106 36.69 -1.07 -15.42
N ALA A 107 37.52 -0.66 -16.39
CA ALA A 107 38.67 -1.42 -16.87
C ALA A 107 39.78 -0.48 -17.38
N PRO A 108 41.04 -0.96 -17.51
CA PRO A 108 42.10 -0.16 -18.11
C PRO A 108 41.72 0.31 -19.53
N GLY A 109 41.51 1.61 -19.70
CA GLY A 109 41.10 2.22 -20.98
C GLY A 109 39.58 2.27 -21.23
N SER A 110 38.73 1.94 -20.25
CA SER A 110 37.28 2.16 -20.37
C SER A 110 36.93 3.65 -20.28
N SER A 111 35.94 4.08 -21.05
CA SER A 111 35.33 5.42 -20.93
C SER A 111 34.27 5.49 -19.83
N LEU A 112 33.82 4.34 -19.32
CA LEU A 112 32.81 4.20 -18.29
C LEU A 112 33.45 4.03 -16.90
N THR A 113 32.79 4.59 -15.90
CA THR A 113 33.07 4.31 -14.48
C THR A 113 32.55 2.92 -14.09
N LEU A 114 33.02 2.41 -12.95
CA LEU A 114 32.55 1.13 -12.41
C LEU A 114 31.03 1.16 -12.16
N GLY A 115 30.52 2.28 -11.65
CA GLY A 115 29.10 2.48 -11.37
C GLY A 115 28.26 2.49 -12.65
N GLU A 116 28.70 3.22 -13.66
CA GLU A 116 28.04 3.25 -14.97
C GLU A 116 28.03 1.87 -15.63
N GLN A 117 29.13 1.12 -15.56
CA GLN A 117 29.18 -0.24 -16.11
C GLN A 117 28.18 -1.17 -15.43
N ILE A 118 28.02 -1.06 -14.11
CA ILE A 118 27.02 -1.84 -13.37
C ILE A 118 25.61 -1.47 -13.85
N LEU A 119 25.28 -0.19 -13.96
CA LEU A 119 23.97 0.26 -14.45
C LEU A 119 23.67 -0.29 -15.86
N VAL A 120 24.64 -0.22 -16.77
CA VAL A 120 24.52 -0.77 -18.13
C VAL A 120 24.30 -2.28 -18.10
N THR A 121 25.07 -3.01 -17.27
CA THR A 121 24.98 -4.48 -17.15
C THR A 121 23.62 -4.96 -16.66
N TYR A 122 22.96 -4.16 -15.81
CA TYR A 122 21.62 -4.47 -15.30
C TYR A 122 20.48 -3.84 -16.13
N GLY A 123 20.78 -3.24 -17.29
CA GLY A 123 19.79 -2.67 -18.19
C GLY A 123 19.18 -1.33 -17.75
N PHE A 124 19.83 -0.63 -16.81
CA PHE A 124 19.43 0.73 -16.40
C PHE A 124 19.99 1.79 -17.37
N THR A 125 19.62 1.65 -18.64
CA THR A 125 20.06 2.52 -19.74
C THR A 125 18.89 3.27 -20.37
N ASP A 126 19.19 4.44 -20.93
CA ASP A 126 18.26 5.20 -21.76
C ASP A 126 18.17 4.58 -23.16
N SER A 127 17.23 5.07 -23.97
CA SER A 127 17.01 4.72 -25.38
C SER A 127 18.26 4.81 -26.28
N ASN A 128 19.31 5.52 -25.86
CA ASN A 128 20.59 5.62 -26.56
C ASN A 128 21.67 4.66 -26.00
N ASP A 129 21.31 3.72 -25.14
CA ASP A 129 22.21 2.82 -24.37
C ASP A 129 23.16 3.54 -23.39
N ASP A 130 22.90 4.81 -23.09
CA ASP A 130 23.63 5.56 -22.07
C ASP A 130 23.13 5.21 -20.65
N PRO A 131 24.01 5.13 -19.64
CA PRO A 131 23.62 4.84 -18.26
C PRO A 131 22.70 5.92 -17.69
N TYR A 132 21.76 5.53 -16.84
CA TYR A 132 20.90 6.48 -16.14
C TYR A 132 21.67 7.38 -15.17
N GLN A 133 21.54 8.69 -15.38
CA GLN A 133 22.11 9.73 -14.53
C GLN A 133 21.24 10.02 -13.29
N TYR A 134 21.82 10.71 -12.30
CA TYR A 134 21.19 11.14 -11.05
C TYR A 134 19.78 11.74 -11.18
N ILE A 135 19.45 12.38 -12.32
CA ILE A 135 18.13 12.96 -12.57
C ILE A 135 16.99 11.93 -12.47
N TRP A 136 17.27 10.66 -12.77
CA TRP A 136 16.32 9.56 -12.66
C TRP A 136 15.88 9.26 -11.23
N ALA A 137 16.73 9.52 -10.23
CA ALA A 137 16.35 9.45 -8.83
C ALA A 137 15.28 10.52 -8.50
N GLY A 138 15.41 11.72 -9.06
CA GLY A 138 14.40 12.78 -8.96
C GLY A 138 13.07 12.39 -9.62
N TYR A 139 13.11 11.78 -10.80
CA TYR A 139 11.91 11.28 -11.47
C TYR A 139 11.19 10.18 -10.68
N ALA A 140 11.93 9.29 -10.02
CA ALA A 140 11.34 8.27 -9.15
C ALA A 140 10.55 8.93 -8.00
N VAL A 141 11.10 9.95 -7.34
CA VAL A 141 10.40 10.70 -6.28
C VAL A 141 9.15 11.38 -6.82
N PHE A 142 9.24 12.06 -7.97
CA PHE A 142 8.09 12.73 -8.59
C PHE A 142 6.98 11.73 -8.95
N PHE A 143 7.35 10.57 -9.49
CA PHE A 143 6.40 9.51 -9.82
C PHE A 143 5.68 8.97 -8.58
N LEU A 144 6.40 8.71 -7.49
CA LEU A 144 5.82 8.26 -6.21
C LEU A 144 4.87 9.29 -5.61
N ILE A 145 5.19 10.58 -5.72
CA ILE A 145 4.29 11.66 -5.32
C ILE A 145 3.00 11.61 -6.16
N GLY A 146 3.13 11.47 -7.49
CA GLY A 146 2.00 11.34 -8.40
C GLY A 146 1.07 10.17 -8.04
N ILE A 147 1.63 8.97 -7.84
CA ILE A 147 0.86 7.80 -7.40
C ILE A 147 0.20 8.04 -6.05
N SER A 148 0.90 8.70 -5.11
CA SER A 148 0.34 8.99 -3.79
C SER A 148 -0.91 9.87 -3.88
N PHE A 149 -0.89 10.91 -4.72
CA PHE A 149 -2.06 11.75 -4.96
C PHE A 149 -3.21 10.98 -5.61
N ILE A 150 -2.91 10.15 -6.62
CA ILE A 150 -3.92 9.32 -7.30
C ILE A 150 -4.55 8.33 -6.31
N ALA A 151 -3.72 7.62 -5.53
CA ALA A 151 -4.17 6.67 -4.53
C ALA A 151 -5.02 7.34 -3.45
N MET A 152 -4.64 8.54 -3.02
CA MET A 152 -5.42 9.33 -2.07
C MET A 152 -6.79 9.72 -2.63
N ILE A 153 -6.87 10.17 -3.89
CA ILE A 153 -8.14 10.51 -4.54
C ILE A 153 -9.03 9.28 -4.65
N ILE A 154 -8.49 8.14 -5.11
CA ILE A 154 -9.24 6.88 -5.22
C ILE A 154 -9.76 6.45 -3.85
N THR A 155 -8.92 6.51 -2.82
CA THR A 155 -9.30 6.15 -1.45
C THR A 155 -10.45 7.03 -0.94
N VAL A 156 -10.39 8.35 -1.18
CA VAL A 156 -11.49 9.27 -0.84
C VAL A 156 -12.78 8.90 -1.57
N ILE A 157 -12.70 8.61 -2.88
CA ILE A 157 -13.85 8.20 -3.69
C ILE A 157 -14.44 6.88 -3.17
N CYS A 158 -13.60 5.90 -2.82
CA CYS A 158 -14.05 4.65 -2.21
C CYS A 158 -14.84 4.92 -0.93
N TYR A 159 -14.32 5.76 -0.03
CA TYR A 159 -15.03 6.08 1.22
C TYR A 159 -16.31 6.89 1.02
N THR A 160 -16.41 7.75 0.00
CA THR A 160 -17.63 8.54 -0.23
C THR A 160 -18.73 7.74 -0.91
N HIS A 161 -18.38 6.85 -1.83
CA HIS A 161 -19.36 6.11 -2.64
C HIS A 161 -19.65 4.70 -2.13
N ILE A 162 -18.71 4.06 -1.44
CA ILE A 162 -18.85 2.69 -0.96
C ILE A 162 -19.20 2.74 0.53
N ARG A 163 -20.50 2.66 0.83
CA ARG A 163 -21.00 2.44 2.19
C ARG A 163 -21.19 0.96 2.39
N PHE A 164 -20.22 0.29 2.99
CA PHE A 164 -20.46 -1.05 3.52
C PHE A 164 -21.50 -0.92 4.62
N SER A 165 -22.63 -1.60 4.45
CA SER A 165 -23.62 -1.72 5.52
C SER A 165 -22.98 -2.54 6.62
N THR A 166 -22.39 -1.86 7.60
CA THR A 166 -22.11 -2.45 8.92
C THR A 166 -23.43 -3.03 9.42
N GLY A 167 -23.60 -4.35 9.36
CA GLY A 167 -24.76 -4.99 10.01
C GLY A 167 -25.37 -6.23 9.38
N LYS A 168 -24.98 -6.69 8.17
CA LYS A 168 -25.52 -7.97 7.66
C LYS A 168 -24.66 -9.20 7.98
N GLY A 169 -23.34 -9.07 8.06
CA GLY A 169 -22.46 -10.22 8.34
C GLY A 169 -22.65 -10.80 9.74
N ALA A 170 -22.50 -9.97 10.78
CA ALA A 170 -22.59 -10.44 12.16
C ALA A 170 -24.01 -10.87 12.59
N VAL A 171 -25.07 -10.26 12.04
CA VAL A 171 -26.45 -10.64 12.39
C VAL A 171 -26.85 -11.93 11.70
N LEU A 172 -26.46 -12.15 10.43
CA LEU A 172 -26.73 -13.41 9.73
C LEU A 172 -25.93 -14.57 10.30
N GLU A 173 -24.69 -14.34 10.75
CA GLU A 173 -23.91 -15.38 11.46
C GLU A 173 -24.55 -15.75 12.81
N ILE A 174 -25.04 -14.75 13.56
CA ILE A 174 -25.78 -15.01 14.81
C ILE A 174 -27.11 -15.71 14.51
N ASP A 175 -27.81 -15.35 13.44
CA ASP A 175 -29.06 -15.97 13.04
C ASP A 175 -28.85 -17.41 12.56
N GLU A 176 -27.82 -17.70 11.74
CA GLU A 176 -27.45 -19.06 11.30
C GLU A 176 -26.95 -19.92 12.47
N GLU A 177 -26.10 -19.38 13.35
CA GLU A 177 -25.60 -20.09 14.53
C GLU A 177 -26.71 -20.34 15.56
N ALA A 178 -27.66 -19.41 15.71
CA ALA A 178 -28.86 -19.59 16.53
C ALA A 178 -29.84 -20.60 15.91
N GLU A 179 -29.99 -20.61 14.58
CA GLU A 179 -30.83 -21.57 13.85
C GLU A 179 -30.24 -23.00 13.93
N GLU A 180 -28.92 -23.15 13.80
CA GLU A 180 -28.23 -24.42 14.04
C GLU A 180 -28.30 -24.89 15.49
N ALA A 181 -28.18 -23.97 16.46
CA ALA A 181 -28.32 -24.28 17.88
C ALA A 181 -29.75 -24.73 18.22
N GLN A 182 -30.77 -24.12 17.62
CA GLN A 182 -32.17 -24.53 17.78
C GLN A 182 -32.46 -25.88 17.11
N ALA A 183 -31.86 -26.15 15.94
CA ALA A 183 -31.99 -27.43 15.26
C ALA A 183 -31.39 -28.60 16.07
N LYS A 184 -30.36 -28.35 16.88
CA LYS A 184 -29.75 -29.36 17.77
C LYS A 184 -30.51 -29.57 19.10
N VAL A 185 -31.42 -28.68 19.47
CA VAL A 185 -32.22 -28.75 20.72
C VAL A 185 -33.61 -29.37 20.50
N GLY A 186 -34.02 -29.61 19.24
CA GLY A 186 -35.35 -30.06 18.85
C GLY A 186 -35.78 -31.49 19.24
N ASP A 187 -35.00 -32.23 20.03
CA ASP A 187 -35.38 -33.57 20.52
C ASP A 187 -35.54 -33.62 22.05
N SER A 188 -36.28 -32.67 22.63
CA SER A 188 -37.02 -32.92 23.88
C SER A 188 -38.02 -31.80 24.22
N GLN A 189 -39.30 -32.17 24.26
CA GLN A 189 -40.40 -31.58 25.04
C GLN A 189 -40.89 -30.15 24.74
N THR A 190 -41.96 -30.10 23.94
CA THR A 190 -43.21 -29.32 24.07
C THR A 190 -43.22 -28.02 24.89
N VAL A 191 -42.84 -26.90 24.27
CA VAL A 191 -43.53 -25.60 24.42
C VAL A 191 -43.52 -24.95 23.04
N SER A 192 -44.68 -24.64 22.46
CA SER A 192 -44.74 -23.97 21.15
C SER A 192 -43.92 -22.68 21.18
N PRO A 193 -42.87 -22.55 20.36
CA PRO A 193 -42.08 -21.32 20.32
C PRO A 193 -42.92 -20.26 19.59
N ILE A 194 -43.31 -19.22 20.31
CA ILE A 194 -43.91 -18.03 19.70
C ILE A 194 -42.80 -17.40 18.84
N PRO A 195 -43.00 -17.19 17.53
CA PRO A 195 -41.96 -16.63 16.67
C PRO A 195 -41.70 -15.18 17.07
N PHE A 196 -40.52 -14.91 17.63
CA PHE A 196 -40.03 -13.55 17.83
C PHE A 196 -39.48 -13.04 16.51
N LYS A 197 -40.25 -12.18 15.84
CA LYS A 197 -39.74 -11.43 14.70
C LYS A 197 -38.94 -10.24 15.24
N CYS A 198 -37.64 -10.21 14.95
CA CYS A 198 -36.82 -9.04 15.27
C CYS A 198 -37.36 -7.82 14.51
N VAL A 199 -37.70 -6.75 15.24
CA VAL A 199 -38.18 -5.49 14.66
C VAL A 199 -37.23 -4.39 15.10
N ASP A 200 -36.56 -3.78 14.13
CA ASP A 200 -35.69 -2.63 14.37
C ASP A 200 -36.52 -1.41 14.76
N LEU A 201 -36.66 -1.16 16.06
CA LEU A 201 -37.27 0.06 16.59
C LEU A 201 -36.22 1.18 16.63
N THR A 202 -36.11 1.96 15.55
CA THR A 202 -35.36 3.22 15.56
C THR A 202 -36.23 4.34 16.11
N PHE A 203 -36.00 4.76 17.35
CA PHE A 203 -36.67 5.94 17.91
C PHE A 203 -35.99 7.21 17.40
N ARG A 204 -36.71 8.00 16.60
CA ARG A 204 -36.19 9.22 15.99
C ARG A 204 -36.19 10.42 16.94
N ASP A 205 -36.99 10.39 18.01
CA ASP A 205 -37.07 11.44 19.03
C ASP A 205 -37.50 10.85 20.39
N MET A 206 -36.54 10.66 21.30
CA MET A 206 -36.80 10.10 22.63
C MET A 206 -36.99 11.23 23.65
N HIS A 207 -38.25 11.56 23.97
CA HIS A 207 -38.56 12.50 25.04
C HIS A 207 -38.93 11.73 26.31
N TYR A 208 -38.11 11.85 27.36
CA TYR A 208 -38.46 11.34 28.69
C TYR A 208 -38.73 12.52 29.64
N THR A 209 -39.79 12.41 30.44
CA THR A 209 -40.12 13.40 31.46
C THR A 209 -39.71 12.87 32.83
N VAL A 210 -38.78 13.55 33.49
CA VAL A 210 -38.43 13.25 34.88
C VAL A 210 -39.47 13.91 35.78
N LYS A 211 -40.28 13.11 36.47
CA LYS A 211 -41.06 13.63 37.61
C LYS A 211 -40.08 13.87 38.76
N SER A 212 -39.70 15.12 38.95
CA SER A 212 -38.99 15.54 40.16
C SER A 212 -39.91 15.33 41.36
N SER A 213 -39.48 14.46 42.28
CA SER A 213 -40.03 14.35 43.63
C SER A 213 -39.18 15.24 44.53
N ILE A 214 -39.31 16.56 44.40
CA ILE A 214 -38.83 17.45 45.44
C ILE A 214 -39.96 17.55 46.46
N SER A 215 -39.75 16.87 47.58
CA SER A 215 -40.57 17.03 48.79
C SER A 215 -40.62 18.51 49.16
N LYS A 216 -41.79 18.96 49.58
CA LYS A 216 -42.06 20.29 50.13
C LYS A 216 -40.95 20.71 51.13
N GLU A 217 -40.12 21.68 50.75
CA GLU A 217 -39.50 22.56 51.73
C GLU A 217 -40.33 23.84 51.77
N SER A 218 -40.93 24.11 52.94
CA SER A 218 -41.57 25.38 53.23
C SER A 218 -40.50 26.42 53.57
N LEU A 219 -40.72 27.63 53.05
CA LEU A 219 -39.99 28.87 53.35
C LEU A 219 -39.82 29.13 54.85
#